data_AF-A0A0A1VU69-F1
#
_entry.id   AF-A0A0A1VU69-F1
#
_cell.length_a   1.000
_cell.length_b   1.000
_cell.length_c   1.000
_cell.angle_alpha   90.00
_cell.angle_beta   90.00
_cell.angle_gamma   90.00
#
_symmetry.space_group_name_H-M   'P 1'
#
loop_
_entity.id
_entity.type
_entity.pdbx_description
1 polymer ?
#
loop_
_entity_poly.entity_id
_entity_poly.type
_entity_poly.pdbx_seq_one_letter_code
_entity_poly.pdbx_strand_id
1 'polypeptide(L)'
;MIIIQNRCLETWLLGNRRIFNPKQPLQGLLADYVQHYDVYENDPELMGRFNCRNHADFHFAYLKSIFEAKGLSYSKKFPGVVQEQYYLNELKKRIDKTEHLKTFQKFINFCDNIRQNFR
;
A
#
# COMPACT_ATOMS: atom_id res chain seq x y z
N MET A 1 -18.60 -16.20 -1.50
CA MET A 1 -18.45 -14.78 -1.14
C MET A 1 -17.27 -14.21 -1.93
N ILE A 2 -17.40 -13.01 -2.49
CA ILE A 2 -16.36 -12.41 -3.35
C ILE A 2 -15.86 -11.15 -2.64
N ILE A 3 -14.54 -11.04 -2.45
CA ILE A 3 -13.88 -9.82 -1.92
C ILE A 3 -13.24 -9.11 -3.11
N ILE A 4 -13.71 -7.91 -3.42
CA ILE A 4 -13.17 -7.10 -4.51
C ILE A 4 -11.96 -6.33 -3.98
N GLN A 5 -10.80 -6.54 -4.60
CA GLN A 5 -9.61 -5.71 -4.39
C GLN A 5 -9.66 -4.57 -5.39
N ASN A 6 -9.71 -3.31 -4.93
CA ASN A 6 -9.58 -2.19 -5.84
C ASN A 6 -8.11 -2.02 -6.22
N ARG A 7 -7.80 -2.45 -7.45
CA ARG A 7 -6.48 -2.62 -8.10
C ARG A 7 -5.71 -3.89 -7.71
N CYS A 8 -4.84 -3.84 -6.71
CA CYS A 8 -3.94 -4.96 -6.36
C CYS A 8 -3.44 -4.86 -4.91
N LEU A 9 -2.87 -5.94 -4.38
CA LEU A 9 -2.31 -5.97 -3.02
C LEU A 9 -1.26 -4.88 -2.77
N GLU A 10 -0.41 -4.57 -3.76
CA GLU A 10 0.60 -3.51 -3.64
C GLU A 10 -0.04 -2.15 -3.37
N THR A 11 -1.26 -1.92 -3.86
CA THR A 11 -2.05 -0.72 -3.58
C THR A 11 -2.33 -0.57 -2.09
N TRP A 12 -2.71 -1.66 -1.42
CA TRP A 12 -2.91 -1.65 0.02
C TRP A 12 -1.59 -1.46 0.76
N LEU A 13 -0.51 -2.08 0.27
CA LEU A 13 0.81 -1.96 0.89
C LEU A 13 1.35 -0.53 0.84
N LEU A 14 1.11 0.20 -0.27
CA LEU A 14 1.38 1.64 -0.39
C LEU A 14 0.62 2.50 0.63
N GLY A 15 -0.40 1.92 1.26
CA GLY A 15 -1.11 2.47 2.39
C GLY A 15 -0.23 2.84 3.59
N ASN A 16 0.96 2.25 3.75
CA ASN A 16 1.75 2.41 4.95
C ASN A 16 2.46 3.77 5.01
N ARG A 17 1.91 4.72 5.77
CA ARG A 17 2.48 6.06 5.97
C ARG A 17 3.77 6.11 6.80
N ARG A 18 4.17 4.99 7.43
CA ARG A 18 5.42 4.90 8.20
C ARG A 18 6.58 4.47 7.32
N ILE A 19 6.36 3.59 6.33
CA ILE A 19 7.40 3.14 5.40
C ILE A 19 7.78 4.26 4.42
N PHE A 20 6.83 5.13 4.07
CA PHE A 20 7.03 6.24 3.15
C PHE A 20 6.62 7.56 3.79
N ASN A 21 7.51 8.56 3.76
CA ASN A 21 7.22 9.93 4.18
C ASN A 21 7.84 10.90 3.14
N PRO A 22 7.01 11.66 2.40
CA PRO A 22 7.47 12.54 1.32
C PRO A 22 8.29 13.74 1.82
N LYS A 23 8.33 13.99 3.15
CA LYS A 23 9.14 15.06 3.74
C LYS A 23 10.65 14.78 3.71
N GLN A 24 11.06 13.57 3.34
CA GLN A 24 12.47 13.23 3.16
C GLN A 24 12.91 13.56 1.72
N PRO A 25 14.19 13.88 1.46
CA PRO A 25 14.67 14.14 0.12
C PRO A 25 14.38 12.95 -0.81
N LEU A 26 13.52 13.18 -1.80
CA LEU A 26 13.20 12.19 -2.83
C LEU A 26 14.18 12.33 -3.98
N GLN A 27 14.64 11.19 -4.52
CA GLN A 27 15.61 11.17 -5.62
C GLN A 27 15.19 10.14 -6.67
N GLY A 28 15.55 10.39 -7.92
CA GLY A 28 15.30 9.51 -9.04
C GLY A 28 13.82 9.21 -9.27
N LEU A 29 13.52 7.99 -9.69
CA LEU A 29 12.17 7.53 -10.06
C LEU A 29 11.12 7.73 -8.95
N LEU A 30 11.53 7.63 -7.69
CA LEU A 30 10.61 7.83 -6.57
C LEU A 30 10.09 9.27 -6.53
N ALA A 31 10.92 10.26 -6.86
CA ALA A 31 10.48 11.66 -6.93
C ALA A 31 9.42 11.85 -8.02
N ASP A 32 9.63 11.27 -9.20
CA ASP A 32 8.67 11.32 -10.30
C ASP A 32 7.34 10.66 -9.92
N TYR A 33 7.37 9.52 -9.22
CA TYR A 33 6.17 8.81 -8.78
C TYR A 33 5.38 9.60 -7.74
N VAL A 34 6.06 10.24 -6.80
CA VAL A 34 5.42 11.07 -5.77
C VAL A 34 4.86 12.36 -6.37
N GLN A 35 5.58 12.97 -7.32
CA GLN A 35 5.09 14.13 -8.06
C GLN A 35 3.84 13.78 -8.89
N HIS A 36 3.80 12.57 -9.46
CA HIS A 36 2.61 12.09 -10.17
C HIS A 36 1.44 11.80 -9.22
N TYR A 37 1.71 11.10 -8.11
CA TYR A 37 0.70 10.75 -7.13
C TYR A 37 1.32 10.54 -5.74
N ASP A 38 1.06 11.46 -4.81
CA ASP A 38 1.50 11.32 -3.43
C ASP A 38 0.58 10.36 -2.65
N VAL A 39 1.02 9.11 -2.46
CA VAL A 39 0.30 8.07 -1.71
C VAL A 39 0.28 8.29 -0.21
N TYR A 40 1.11 9.21 0.32
CA TYR A 40 1.10 9.57 1.73
C TYR A 40 -0.14 10.42 2.03
N GLU A 41 -0.37 11.46 1.24
CA GLU A 41 -1.51 12.38 1.39
C GLU A 41 -2.79 11.82 0.76
N ASN A 42 -2.73 11.19 -0.41
CA ASN A 42 -3.90 10.73 -1.18
C ASN A 42 -4.19 9.23 -1.02
N ASP A 43 -5.39 8.77 -1.38
CA ASP A 43 -5.81 7.36 -1.28
C ASP A 43 -5.14 6.48 -2.35
N PRO A 44 -4.29 5.51 -1.99
CA PRO A 44 -3.65 4.61 -2.96
C PRO A 44 -4.65 3.87 -3.85
N GLU A 45 -5.88 3.58 -3.37
CA GLU A 45 -6.90 2.90 -4.19
C GLU A 45 -7.43 3.77 -5.35
N LEU A 46 -7.23 5.08 -5.29
CA LEU A 46 -7.55 6.02 -6.36
C LEU A 46 -6.35 6.31 -7.27
N MET A 47 -5.20 5.68 -7.01
CA MET A 47 -3.99 5.89 -7.78
C MET A 47 -4.17 5.42 -9.23
N GLY A 48 -3.72 6.28 -10.15
CA GLY A 48 -3.77 6.05 -11.59
C GLY A 48 -2.68 5.11 -12.09
N ARG A 49 -2.25 5.31 -13.33
CA ARG A 49 -1.06 4.63 -13.90
C ARG A 49 -0.07 5.69 -14.32
N PHE A 50 1.22 5.41 -14.16
CA PHE A 50 2.29 6.29 -14.64
C PHE A 50 3.25 5.50 -15.53
N ASN A 51 3.34 5.89 -16.81
CA ASN A 51 4.28 5.34 -17.80
C ASN A 51 4.39 3.80 -17.87
N CYS A 52 3.34 3.08 -17.44
CA CYS A 52 3.28 1.61 -17.41
C CYS A 52 2.04 1.12 -18.17
N ARG A 53 2.10 -0.13 -18.64
CA ARG A 53 1.02 -0.76 -19.41
C ARG A 53 -0.26 -0.91 -18.57
N ASN A 54 -0.13 -1.26 -17.30
CA ASN A 54 -1.24 -1.45 -16.38
C ASN A 54 -0.97 -0.83 -14.99
N HIS A 55 -2.02 -0.72 -14.17
CA HIS A 55 -1.94 -0.16 -12.82
C HIS A 55 -1.06 -0.99 -11.89
N ALA A 56 -1.17 -2.33 -11.95
CA ALA A 56 -0.44 -3.21 -11.05
C ALA A 56 1.09 -3.07 -11.20
N ASP A 57 1.59 -2.93 -12.43
CA ASP A 57 3.00 -2.71 -12.72
C ASP A 57 3.50 -1.39 -12.11
N PHE A 58 2.70 -0.32 -12.26
CA PHE A 58 3.05 0.97 -11.66
C PHE A 58 3.03 0.91 -10.13
N HIS A 59 1.98 0.34 -9.53
CA HIS A 59 1.84 0.25 -8.07
C HIS A 59 2.97 -0.59 -7.47
N PHE A 60 3.35 -1.67 -8.16
CA PHE A 60 4.50 -2.50 -7.80
C PHE A 60 5.82 -1.73 -7.91
N ALA A 61 6.06 -1.03 -9.03
CA ALA A 61 7.28 -0.23 -9.23
C ALA A 61 7.42 0.90 -8.20
N TYR A 62 6.31 1.55 -7.85
CA TYR A 62 6.27 2.58 -6.82
C TYR A 62 6.61 1.99 -5.45
N LEU A 63 5.93 0.90 -5.05
CA LEU A 63 6.21 0.23 -3.79
C LEU A 63 7.67 -0.23 -3.70
N LYS A 64 8.21 -0.79 -4.79
CA LYS A 64 9.61 -1.21 -4.88
C LYS A 64 10.57 -0.02 -4.69
N SER A 65 10.29 1.10 -5.33
CA SER A 65 11.12 2.32 -5.23
C SER A 65 11.12 2.91 -3.82
N ILE A 66 9.97 2.85 -3.12
CA ILE A 66 9.89 3.24 -1.70
C ILE A 66 10.78 2.34 -0.83
N PHE A 67 10.76 1.03 -1.08
CA PHE A 67 11.57 0.08 -0.32
C PHE A 67 13.06 0.29 -0.58
N GLU A 68 13.45 0.48 -1.84
CA GLU A 68 14.83 0.75 -2.24
C GLU A 68 15.35 2.03 -1.58
N ALA A 69 14.55 3.10 -1.53
CA ALA A 69 14.90 4.34 -0.82
C ALA A 69 15.09 4.16 0.69
N LYS A 70 14.56 3.09 1.28
CA LYS A 70 14.77 2.69 2.68
C LYS A 70 15.88 1.66 2.88
N GLY A 71 16.59 1.27 1.81
CA GLY A 71 17.59 0.19 1.86
C GLY A 71 16.96 -1.20 2.04
N LEU A 72 15.67 -1.34 1.73
CA LEU A 72 14.92 -2.59 1.79
C LEU A 72 14.67 -3.12 0.38
N SER A 73 14.40 -4.41 0.26
CA SER A 73 13.98 -5.04 -0.99
C SER A 73 12.55 -5.55 -0.88
N TYR A 74 11.76 -5.36 -1.93
CA TYR A 74 10.44 -5.95 -2.06
C TYR A 74 10.35 -6.78 -3.34
N SER A 75 9.79 -7.98 -3.24
CA SER A 75 9.35 -8.77 -4.38
C SER A 75 8.09 -9.56 -4.04
N LYS A 76 7.32 -9.96 -5.04
CA LYS A 76 6.12 -10.79 -4.84
C LYS A 76 6.45 -12.14 -4.19
N LYS A 77 7.66 -12.67 -4.42
CA LYS A 77 8.14 -13.95 -3.86
C LYS A 77 8.70 -13.79 -2.44
N PHE A 78 9.34 -12.66 -2.17
CA PHE A 78 9.95 -12.32 -0.88
C PHE A 78 9.45 -10.93 -0.45
N PRO A 79 8.26 -10.88 0.17
CA PRO A 79 7.61 -9.62 0.49
C PRO A 79 8.19 -8.97 1.76
N GLY A 80 9.04 -9.69 2.51
CA GLY A 80 9.89 -9.14 3.56
C GLY A 80 9.08 -8.47 4.68
N VAL A 81 9.43 -7.23 4.99
CA VAL A 81 8.85 -6.46 6.09
C VAL A 81 7.32 -6.29 6.03
N VAL A 82 6.68 -6.47 4.88
CA VAL A 82 5.22 -6.35 4.79
C VAL A 82 4.48 -7.50 5.47
N GLN A 83 5.16 -8.60 5.75
CA GLN A 83 4.60 -9.75 6.48
C GLN A 83 4.56 -9.52 7.99
N GLU A 84 5.29 -8.50 8.46
CA GLU A 84 5.43 -8.22 9.87
C GLU A 84 4.17 -7.58 10.47
N GLN A 85 3.87 -7.93 11.72
CA GLN A 85 2.68 -7.42 12.42
C GLN A 85 2.64 -5.89 12.48
N TYR A 86 3.81 -5.24 12.62
CA TYR A 86 3.87 -3.78 12.66
C TYR A 86 3.39 -3.16 11.35
N TYR A 87 3.64 -3.79 10.20
CA TYR A 87 3.24 -3.26 8.90
C TYR A 87 1.72 -3.27 8.78
N LEU A 88 1.09 -4.38 9.13
CA LEU A 88 -0.36 -4.50 9.18
C LEU A 88 -0.99 -3.48 10.13
N ASN A 89 -0.39 -3.28 11.31
CA ASN A 89 -0.88 -2.30 12.27
C ASN A 89 -0.85 -0.87 11.73
N GLU A 90 0.17 -0.49 10.97
CA GLU A 90 0.22 0.83 10.32
C GLU A 90 -0.84 0.99 9.23
N LEU A 91 -1.16 -0.07 8.47
CA LEU A 91 -2.28 -0.03 7.52
C LEU A 91 -3.63 0.12 8.23
N LYS A 92 -3.84 -0.61 9.33
CA LYS A 92 -5.05 -0.47 10.17
C LYS A 92 -5.19 0.94 10.71
N LYS A 93 -4.10 1.52 11.23
CA LYS A 93 -4.09 2.93 11.68
C LYS A 93 -4.51 3.91 10.58
N ARG A 94 -4.20 3.63 9.30
CA ARG A 94 -4.60 4.51 8.20
C ARG A 94 -6.11 4.45 7.94
N ILE A 95 -6.68 3.26 7.86
CA ILE A 95 -8.14 3.11 7.66
C ILE A 95 -8.96 3.61 8.85
N ASP A 96 -8.36 3.66 10.05
CA ASP A 96 -9.00 4.24 11.23
C ASP A 96 -8.95 5.79 11.21
N LYS A 97 -7.89 6.37 10.63
CA LYS A 97 -7.66 7.83 10.63
C LYS A 97 -8.13 8.54 9.38
N THR A 98 -8.45 7.81 8.31
CA THR A 98 -8.80 8.36 7.00
C THR A 98 -9.83 7.49 6.30
N GLU A 99 -10.55 8.04 5.34
CA GLU A 99 -11.49 7.27 4.50
C GLU A 99 -10.80 6.49 3.36
N HIS A 100 -9.49 6.25 3.47
CA HIS A 100 -8.70 5.62 2.42
C HIS A 100 -8.79 4.09 2.48
N LEU A 101 -8.35 3.41 1.41
CA LEU A 101 -8.25 1.95 1.37
C LEU A 101 -9.56 1.23 1.72
N LYS A 102 -10.68 1.70 1.18
CA LYS A 102 -12.03 1.18 1.51
C LYS A 102 -12.14 -0.33 1.22
N THR A 103 -11.48 -0.84 0.18
CA THR A 103 -11.50 -2.29 -0.08
C THR A 103 -10.65 -3.08 0.91
N PHE A 104 -9.53 -2.52 1.36
CA PHE A 104 -8.75 -3.11 2.46
C PHE A 104 -9.54 -3.13 3.78
N GLN A 105 -10.24 -2.05 4.12
CA GLN A 105 -11.07 -1.99 5.32
C GLN A 105 -12.17 -3.06 5.29
N LYS A 106 -12.86 -3.22 4.15
CA LYS A 106 -13.85 -4.31 3.96
C LYS A 106 -13.22 -5.69 4.17
N PHE A 107 -12.01 -5.91 3.68
CA PHE A 107 -11.28 -7.15 3.87
C PHE A 107 -10.96 -7.41 5.36
N ILE A 108 -10.44 -6.41 6.08
CA ILE A 108 -10.13 -6.54 7.52
C ILE A 108 -11.40 -6.82 8.33
N ASN A 109 -12.47 -6.08 8.11
CA ASN A 109 -13.74 -6.27 8.80
C ASN A 109 -14.30 -7.68 8.58
N PHE A 110 -14.16 -8.19 7.36
CA PHE A 110 -14.54 -9.57 7.04
C PHE A 110 -13.70 -10.59 7.83
N CYS A 111 -12.37 -10.45 7.85
CA CYS A 111 -11.50 -11.33 8.62
C CYS A 111 -11.83 -11.31 10.12
N ASP A 112 -12.11 -10.13 10.67
CA ASP A 112 -12.49 -9.97 12.08
C ASP A 112 -13.85 -10.61 12.38
N ASN A 113 -14.84 -10.49 11.49
CA ASN A 113 -16.13 -11.15 11.63
C ASN A 113 -16.00 -12.68 11.62
N ILE A 114 -15.22 -13.23 10.68
CA ILE A 114 -14.91 -14.67 10.65
C ILE A 114 -14.31 -15.11 11.98
N ARG A 115 -13.27 -14.41 12.47
CA ARG A 115 -12.60 -14.79 13.70
C ARG A 115 -13.52 -14.81 14.93
N GLN A 116 -14.55 -13.97 14.95
CA GLN A 116 -15.57 -13.95 16.01
C GLN A 116 -16.55 -15.12 15.90
N ASN A 117 -16.90 -15.56 14.68
CA ASN A 117 -17.83 -16.67 14.46
C ASN A 117 -17.20 -18.06 14.72
N PHE A 118 -15.87 -18.15 14.74
CA PHE A 118 -15.12 -19.39 15.02
C PHE A 118 -14.51 -19.41 16.43
N ARG A 119 -14.93 -18.49 17.31
CA ARG A 119 -14.62 -18.49 18.75
C ARG A 119 -15.85 -18.91 19.54
#